data_AF-A0AAD2X9F7-F1
#
_entry.id   AF-A0AAD2X9F7-F1
#
_cell.length_a   1.000
_cell.length_b   1.000
_cell.length_c   1.000
_cell.angle_alpha   90.00
_cell.angle_beta   90.00
_cell.angle_gamma   90.00
#
_symmetry.space_group_name_H-M   'P 1'
#
loop_
_entity.id
_entity.type
_entity.pdbx_description
1 polymer ?
#
loop_
_entity_poly.entity_id
_entity_poly.type
_entity_poly.pdbx_seq_one_letter_code
_entity_poly.pdbx_strand_id
1 'polypeptide(L)'
;MDTLIDLLIQYGYVGMFLASLLAGSVFPFSSEAVMAGLLAAGLNPWPLVVYGTIGNVIGSLFNYFIGTLGRLDWIEKYLHVKPDKLDRAQRLMARYGAWIGFFAFLPIIGSAIAIVLGLVRANIWVTLVSFTLGKIFRYLLIIYGMNLIL
;
A
#
# COMPACT_ATOMS: atom_id res chain seq x y z
N MET A 1 -6.29 -19.30 5.34
CA MET A 1 -5.35 -18.20 5.02
C MET A 1 -3.96 -18.78 4.81
N ASP A 2 -3.58 -19.77 5.62
CA ASP A 2 -2.32 -20.51 5.54
C ASP A 2 -2.07 -21.14 4.15
N THR A 3 -3.07 -21.80 3.56
CA THR A 3 -2.94 -22.39 2.21
C THR A 3 -2.59 -21.39 1.10
N LEU A 4 -3.10 -20.15 1.17
CA LEU A 4 -2.79 -19.12 0.20
C LEU A 4 -1.40 -18.53 0.42
N ILE A 5 -0.99 -18.36 1.69
CA ILE A 5 0.35 -17.90 2.05
C ILE A 5 1.39 -18.93 1.61
N ASP A 6 1.17 -20.21 1.89
CA ASP A 6 2.06 -21.30 1.47
C ASP A 6 2.18 -21.38 -0.05
N LEU A 7 1.05 -21.23 -0.77
CA LEU A 7 1.04 -21.15 -2.23
C LEU A 7 1.92 -19.99 -2.70
N LEU A 8 1.74 -18.79 -2.15
CA LEU A 8 2.53 -17.61 -2.52
C LEU A 8 4.02 -17.80 -2.21
N ILE A 9 4.37 -18.44 -1.09
CA ILE A 9 5.76 -18.76 -0.77
C ILE A 9 6.37 -19.69 -1.83
N GLN A 10 5.63 -20.70 -2.31
CA GLN A 10 6.10 -21.59 -3.37
C GLN A 10 6.38 -20.87 -4.69
N TYR A 11 5.65 -19.79 -4.99
CA TYR A 11 5.88 -18.95 -6.17
C TYR A 11 7.03 -17.93 -6.01
N GLY A 12 7.74 -17.92 -4.88
CA GLY A 12 8.95 -17.12 -4.68
C GLY A 12 8.75 -15.62 -4.87
N TYR A 13 9.59 -14.98 -5.71
CA TYR A 13 9.50 -13.55 -6.00
C TYR A 13 8.17 -13.13 -6.64
N VAL A 14 7.57 -13.98 -7.49
CA VAL A 14 6.25 -13.72 -8.06
C VAL A 14 5.17 -13.76 -6.97
N GLY A 15 5.30 -14.71 -6.05
CA GLY A 15 4.49 -14.76 -4.84
C GLY A 15 4.57 -13.49 -4.01
N MET A 16 5.78 -12.94 -3.83
CA MET A 16 5.98 -11.65 -3.15
C MET A 16 5.25 -10.51 -3.86
N PHE A 17 5.32 -10.45 -5.19
CA PHE A 17 4.61 -9.44 -5.98
C PHE A 17 3.09 -9.55 -5.80
N LEU A 18 2.52 -10.75 -5.93
CA LEU A 18 1.09 -10.99 -5.78
C LEU A 18 0.60 -10.68 -4.36
N ALA A 19 1.33 -11.17 -3.36
CA ALA A 19 1.07 -10.87 -1.95
C ALA A 19 1.04 -9.36 -1.69
N SER A 20 2.00 -8.64 -2.24
CA SER A 20 2.15 -7.20 -2.06
C SER A 20 1.11 -6.39 -2.83
N LEU A 21 0.70 -6.87 -4.00
CA LEU A 21 -0.40 -6.30 -4.77
C LEU A 21 -1.71 -6.40 -4.02
N LEU A 22 -2.00 -7.57 -3.43
CA LEU A 22 -3.18 -7.77 -2.61
C LEU A 22 -3.13 -6.90 -1.35
N ALA A 23 -2.00 -6.85 -0.65
CA ALA A 23 -1.82 -6.03 0.54
C ALA A 23 -1.89 -4.51 0.28
N GLY A 24 -1.43 -4.08 -0.90
CA GLY A 24 -1.50 -2.68 -1.31
C GLY A 24 -2.89 -2.23 -1.78
N SER A 25 -3.76 -3.19 -2.10
CA SER A 25 -5.11 -2.95 -2.59
C SER A 25 -6.10 -2.72 -1.43
N VAL A 26 -7.41 -2.74 -1.72
CA VAL A 26 -8.46 -2.61 -0.69
C VAL A 26 -8.60 -3.87 0.16
N PHE A 27 -7.93 -4.96 -0.23
CA PHE A 27 -8.03 -6.26 0.42
C PHE A 27 -7.18 -6.33 1.70
N PRO A 28 -7.73 -6.85 2.81
CA PRO A 28 -6.95 -7.09 4.02
C PRO A 28 -6.00 -8.27 3.79
N PHE A 29 -4.74 -7.97 3.47
CA PHE A 29 -3.71 -8.98 3.26
C PHE A 29 -2.38 -8.55 3.87
N SER A 30 -1.62 -9.51 4.42
CA SER A 30 -0.32 -9.27 5.05
C SER A 30 0.82 -9.69 4.12
N SER A 31 1.38 -8.73 3.39
CA SER A 31 2.59 -8.95 2.58
C SER A 31 3.83 -9.26 3.43
N GLU A 32 3.81 -8.85 4.70
CA GLU A 32 4.89 -9.04 5.66
C GLU A 32 5.06 -10.51 6.04
N ALA A 33 3.94 -11.21 6.26
CA ALA A 33 3.97 -12.64 6.55
C ALA A 33 4.58 -13.43 5.38
N VAL A 34 4.19 -13.08 4.13
CA VAL A 34 4.74 -13.73 2.93
C VAL A 34 6.21 -13.38 2.73
N MET A 35 6.61 -12.12 2.89
CA MET A 35 8.02 -11.71 2.82
C MET A 35 8.86 -12.45 3.86
N ALA A 36 8.33 -12.62 5.07
CA ALA A 36 9.03 -13.33 6.14
C ALA A 36 9.20 -14.81 5.83
N GLY A 37 8.15 -15.48 5.35
CA GLY A 37 8.24 -16.87 4.90
C GLY A 37 9.27 -17.05 3.78
N LEU A 38 9.31 -16.12 2.82
CA LEU A 38 10.26 -16.16 1.70
C LEU A 38 11.71 -15.92 2.14
N LEU A 39 11.96 -15.01 3.09
CA LEU A 39 13.28 -14.79 3.67
C LEU A 39 13.75 -16.02 4.47
N ALA A 40 12.86 -16.61 5.27
CA ALA A 40 13.15 -17.84 6.01
C ALA A 40 13.41 -19.04 5.07
N ALA A 41 12.78 -19.05 3.89
CA ALA A 41 13.06 -20.01 2.83
C ALA A 41 14.38 -19.75 2.06
N GLY A 42 15.14 -18.71 2.43
CA GLY A 42 16.48 -18.42 1.90
C GLY A 42 16.51 -17.57 0.63
N LEU A 43 15.40 -16.92 0.24
CA LEU A 43 15.41 -16.04 -0.93
C LEU A 43 16.20 -14.75 -0.66
N ASN A 44 16.86 -14.25 -1.72
CA ASN A 44 17.59 -12.98 -1.63
C ASN A 44 16.63 -11.81 -1.27
N PRO A 45 16.98 -10.96 -0.29
CA PRO A 45 16.14 -9.85 0.16
C PRO A 45 15.95 -8.76 -0.90
N TRP A 46 16.94 -8.50 -1.77
CA TRP A 46 16.87 -7.37 -2.71
C TRP A 46 15.76 -7.53 -3.75
N PRO A 47 15.62 -8.67 -4.45
CA PRO A 47 14.48 -8.86 -5.33
C PRO A 47 13.15 -8.91 -4.59
N LEU A 48 13.10 -9.36 -3.32
CA LEU A 48 11.86 -9.29 -2.53
C LEU A 48 11.39 -7.85 -2.32
N VAL A 49 12.31 -6.90 -2.06
CA VAL A 49 11.98 -5.47 -2.00
C VAL A 49 11.47 -4.96 -3.34
N VAL A 50 12.10 -5.35 -4.45
CA VAL A 50 11.71 -4.88 -5.79
C VAL A 50 10.32 -5.38 -6.16
N TYR A 51 10.09 -6.70 -6.12
CA TYR A 51 8.81 -7.30 -6.46
C TYR A 51 7.71 -6.86 -5.49
N GLY A 52 8.03 -6.76 -4.20
CA GLY A 52 7.13 -6.26 -3.17
C GLY A 52 6.72 -4.81 -3.43
N THR A 53 7.69 -3.93 -3.66
CA THR A 53 7.45 -2.51 -3.95
C THR A 53 6.57 -2.34 -5.17
N ILE A 54 6.89 -3.01 -6.29
CA ILE A 54 6.12 -2.90 -7.53
C ILE A 54 4.67 -3.35 -7.30
N GLY A 55 4.48 -4.53 -6.70
CA GLY A 55 3.14 -5.05 -6.42
C GLY A 55 2.34 -4.08 -5.53
N ASN A 56 2.94 -3.61 -4.44
CA ASN A 56 2.26 -2.75 -3.47
C ASN A 56 1.96 -1.35 -4.03
N VAL A 57 2.84 -0.79 -4.86
CA VAL A 57 2.60 0.46 -5.57
C VAL A 57 1.42 0.29 -6.53
N ILE A 58 1.37 -0.79 -7.32
CA ILE A 58 0.23 -1.06 -8.22
C ILE A 58 -1.08 -1.19 -7.43
N GLY A 59 -1.08 -1.94 -6.32
CA GLY A 59 -2.27 -2.04 -5.46
C GLY A 59 -2.69 -0.68 -4.86
N SER A 60 -1.72 0.15 -4.47
CA SER A 60 -2.00 1.48 -3.93
C SER A 60 -2.52 2.44 -5.02
N LEU A 61 -2.02 2.32 -6.25
CA LEU A 61 -2.53 3.05 -7.41
C LEU A 61 -3.95 2.61 -7.77
N PHE A 62 -4.27 1.32 -7.66
CA PHE A 62 -5.64 0.84 -7.82
C PHE A 62 -6.61 1.54 -6.86
N ASN A 63 -6.24 1.64 -5.58
CA ASN A 63 -7.01 2.39 -4.58
C ASN A 63 -7.09 3.90 -4.90
N TYR A 64 -6.01 4.49 -5.38
CA TYR A 64 -6.01 5.87 -5.86
C TYR A 64 -7.01 6.07 -7.00
N PHE A 65 -7.02 5.18 -8.01
CA PHE A 65 -7.98 5.28 -9.11
C PHE A 65 -9.42 5.08 -8.65
N ILE A 66 -9.69 4.15 -7.72
CA ILE A 66 -11.00 4.06 -7.07
C ILE A 66 -11.40 5.40 -6.44
N GLY A 67 -10.47 6.06 -5.74
CA GLY A 67 -10.66 7.40 -5.19
C GLY A 67 -11.04 8.43 -6.25
N THR A 68 -10.37 8.44 -7.41
CA THR A 68 -10.67 9.39 -8.50
C THR A 68 -12.05 9.20 -9.14
N LEU A 69 -12.56 7.97 -9.12
CA LEU A 69 -13.91 7.64 -9.60
C LEU A 69 -15.00 8.04 -8.60
N GLY A 70 -14.64 8.18 -7.32
CA GLY A 70 -15.54 8.67 -6.28
C GLY A 70 -15.99 10.10 -6.57
N ARG A 71 -17.30 10.31 -6.71
CA ARG A 71 -17.90 11.65 -6.67
C ARG A 71 -18.20 12.02 -5.22
N LEU A 72 -17.86 13.23 -4.80
CA LEU A 72 -18.10 13.72 -3.43
C LEU A 72 -19.58 13.55 -3.05
N ASP A 73 -20.49 13.86 -3.98
CA ASP A 73 -21.94 13.71 -3.83
C ASP A 73 -22.38 12.26 -3.56
N TRP A 74 -21.67 11.27 -4.11
CA TRP A 74 -21.96 9.84 -3.86
C TRP A 74 -21.41 9.38 -2.52
N ILE A 75 -20.26 9.91 -2.10
CA ILE A 75 -19.62 9.56 -0.83
C ILE A 75 -20.43 10.11 0.35
N GLU A 76 -20.94 11.34 0.27
CA GLU A 76 -21.86 11.88 1.28
C GLU A 76 -23.17 11.09 1.34
N LYS A 77 -23.74 10.76 0.17
CA LYS A 77 -25.08 10.14 0.07
C LYS A 77 -25.10 8.64 0.40
N TYR A 78 -24.09 7.87 0.00
CA TYR A 78 -24.09 6.41 0.12
C TYR A 78 -23.17 5.89 1.23
N LEU A 79 -22.08 6.61 1.56
CA LEU A 79 -21.14 6.21 2.62
C LEU A 79 -21.32 6.99 3.93
N HIS A 80 -22.28 7.92 3.99
CA HIS A 80 -22.53 8.79 5.16
C HIS A 80 -21.25 9.44 5.71
N VAL A 81 -20.30 9.75 4.83
CA VAL A 81 -19.05 10.39 5.23
C VAL A 81 -19.35 11.85 5.57
N LYS A 82 -19.10 12.24 6.82
CA LYS A 82 -19.31 13.61 7.27
C LYS A 82 -18.47 14.60 6.44
N PRO A 83 -19.01 15.80 6.10
CA PRO A 83 -18.27 16.87 5.42
C PRO A 83 -16.92 17.18 6.08
N ASP A 84 -16.85 17.09 7.40
CA ASP A 84 -15.63 17.27 8.19
C ASP A 84 -14.44 16.42 7.73
N LYS A 85 -14.67 15.21 7.22
CA LYS A 85 -13.60 14.31 6.75
C LYS A 85 -13.05 14.75 5.40
N LEU A 86 -13.91 15.28 4.52
CA LEU A 86 -13.50 15.86 3.24
C LEU A 86 -12.70 17.14 3.46
N ASP A 87 -13.15 18.00 4.37
CA ASP A 87 -12.41 19.18 4.79
C ASP A 87 -11.04 18.83 5.39
N ARG A 88 -10.97 17.77 6.19
CA ARG A 88 -9.70 17.28 6.74
C ARG A 88 -8.75 16.79 5.65
N ALA A 89 -9.26 16.06 4.67
CA ALA A 89 -8.51 15.61 3.52
C ALA A 89 -7.98 16.78 2.69
N GLN A 90 -8.81 17.79 2.42
CA GLN A 90 -8.39 19.01 1.72
C GLN A 90 -7.35 19.79 2.50
N ARG A 91 -7.50 19.96 3.82
CA ARG A 91 -6.48 20.61 4.67
C ARG A 91 -5.15 19.84 4.70
N LEU A 92 -5.19 18.51 4.77
CA LEU A 92 -3.99 17.68 4.70
C LEU A 92 -3.30 17.82 3.33
N MET A 93 -4.08 17.84 2.25
CA MET A 93 -3.59 18.06 0.89
C MET A 93 -2.99 19.47 0.73
N ALA A 94 -3.62 20.50 1.29
CA ALA A 94 -3.10 21.87 1.26
C ALA A 94 -1.77 22.01 2.03
N ARG A 95 -1.59 21.23 3.11
CA ARG A 95 -0.40 21.31 3.97
C ARG A 95 0.77 20.44 3.50
N TYR A 96 0.50 19.22 3.06
CA TYR A 96 1.52 18.21 2.73
C TYR A 96 1.51 17.80 1.25
N GLY A 97 0.47 18.17 0.50
CA GLY A 97 0.30 17.72 -0.88
C GLY A 97 0.22 16.19 -0.99
N ALA A 98 0.61 15.68 -2.17
CA ALA A 98 0.63 14.25 -2.45
C ALA A 98 1.70 13.48 -1.64
N TRP A 99 2.62 14.16 -0.95
CA TRP A 99 3.67 13.54 -0.13
C TRP A 99 3.15 12.76 1.07
N ILE A 100 1.91 13.03 1.50
CA ILE A 100 1.24 12.20 2.52
C ILE A 100 1.13 10.73 2.06
N GLY A 101 1.19 10.47 0.74
CA GLY A 101 1.29 9.14 0.17
C GLY A 101 2.47 8.34 0.68
N PHE A 102 3.55 8.98 1.16
CA PHE A 102 4.65 8.28 1.81
C PHE A 102 4.15 7.38 2.94
N PHE A 103 3.22 7.86 3.78
CA PHE A 103 2.67 7.09 4.89
C PHE A 103 1.68 6.00 4.47
N ALA A 104 1.43 5.81 3.17
CA ALA A 104 0.59 4.72 2.67
C ALA A 104 1.19 3.32 2.93
N PHE A 105 2.39 3.26 3.49
CA PHE A 105 2.98 2.02 3.96
C PHE A 105 2.36 1.50 5.27
N LEU A 106 1.71 2.37 6.06
CA LEU A 106 1.13 1.98 7.35
C LEU A 106 -0.05 1.01 7.16
N PRO A 107 -0.14 -0.06 7.96
CA PRO A 107 -1.25 -1.00 7.91
C PRO A 107 -2.57 -0.28 8.24
N ILE A 108 -3.66 -0.70 7.58
CA ILE A 108 -5.04 -0.15 7.71
C ILE A 108 -5.20 1.28 7.16
N ILE A 109 -4.28 2.18 7.51
CA ILE A 109 -4.34 3.60 7.12
C ILE A 109 -3.94 3.79 5.66
N GLY A 110 -3.06 2.93 5.12
CA GLY A 110 -2.50 3.13 3.80
C GLY A 110 -3.50 3.14 2.65
N SER A 111 -4.47 2.22 2.65
CA SER A 111 -5.53 2.19 1.63
C SER A 111 -6.42 3.42 1.71
N ALA A 112 -6.70 3.94 2.91
CA ALA A 112 -7.46 5.17 3.10
C ALA A 112 -6.70 6.39 2.56
N ILE A 113 -5.39 6.50 2.80
CA ILE A 113 -4.55 7.56 2.22
C ILE A 113 -4.60 7.51 0.69
N ALA A 114 -4.48 6.32 0.10
CA ALA A 114 -4.50 6.18 -1.35
C ALA A 114 -5.84 6.61 -1.97
N ILE A 115 -6.95 6.17 -1.39
CA ILE A 115 -8.30 6.56 -1.82
C ILE A 115 -8.50 8.07 -1.67
N VAL A 116 -8.08 8.66 -0.55
CA VAL A 116 -8.21 10.11 -0.30
C VAL A 116 -7.41 10.92 -1.32
N LEU A 117 -6.17 10.51 -1.62
CA LEU A 117 -5.35 11.15 -2.65
C LEU A 117 -6.00 11.08 -4.03
N GLY A 118 -6.65 9.97 -4.34
CA GLY A 118 -7.46 9.82 -5.55
C GLY A 118 -8.66 10.75 -5.58
N LEU A 119 -9.40 10.84 -4.46
CA LEU A 119 -10.60 11.64 -4.34
C LEU A 119 -10.33 13.14 -4.55
N VAL A 120 -9.22 13.63 -4.01
CA VAL A 120 -8.78 15.03 -4.20
C VAL A 120 -8.02 15.24 -5.51
N ARG A 121 -7.87 14.20 -6.35
CA ARG A 121 -7.16 14.21 -7.63
C ARG A 121 -5.74 14.77 -7.50
N ALA A 122 -4.99 14.23 -6.53
CA ALA A 122 -3.61 14.60 -6.31
C ALA A 122 -2.73 14.36 -7.55
N ASN A 123 -1.56 15.02 -7.63
CA ASN A 123 -0.66 14.79 -8.76
C ASN A 123 -0.14 13.33 -8.76
N ILE A 124 -0.50 12.57 -9.79
CA ILE A 124 -0.18 11.14 -9.91
C ILE A 124 1.32 10.84 -9.83
N TRP A 125 2.18 11.72 -10.34
CA TRP A 125 3.62 11.51 -10.32
C TRP A 125 4.19 11.66 -8.92
N VAL A 126 3.74 12.68 -8.19
CA VAL A 126 4.15 12.87 -6.79
C VAL A 126 3.58 11.76 -5.91
N THR A 127 2.34 11.34 -6.15
CA THR A 127 1.73 10.19 -5.47
C THR A 127 2.50 8.90 -5.72
N LEU A 128 2.88 8.62 -6.98
CA LEU A 128 3.66 7.44 -7.35
C LEU A 128 5.00 7.41 -6.63
N VAL A 129 5.76 8.52 -6.67
CA VAL A 129 7.04 8.65 -5.98
C VAL A 129 6.85 8.47 -4.48
N SER A 130 5.86 9.11 -3.89
CA SER A 130 5.58 9.05 -2.46
C SER A 130 5.23 7.62 -2.02
N PHE A 131 4.34 6.93 -2.74
CA PHE A 131 4.02 5.52 -2.49
C PHE A 131 5.28 4.67 -2.59
N THR A 132 6.04 4.81 -3.67
CA THR A 132 7.25 4.01 -3.90
C THR A 132 8.23 4.13 -2.74
N LEU A 133 8.53 5.36 -2.30
CA LEU A 133 9.41 5.61 -1.17
C LEU A 133 8.89 4.99 0.13
N GLY A 134 7.58 5.13 0.40
CA GLY A 134 6.96 4.53 1.58
C GLY A 134 7.02 3.01 1.58
N LYS A 135 6.74 2.36 0.43
CA LYS A 135 6.75 0.89 0.33
C LYS A 135 8.17 0.32 0.43
N ILE A 136 9.14 0.96 -0.22
CA ILE A 136 10.57 0.61 -0.05
C ILE A 136 10.94 0.70 1.43
N PHE A 137 10.60 1.81 2.09
CA PHE A 137 10.89 2.00 3.51
C PHE A 137 10.29 0.88 4.38
N ARG A 138 9.03 0.51 4.18
CA ARG A 138 8.39 -0.62 4.89
C ARG A 138 9.12 -1.94 4.68
N TYR A 139 9.46 -2.29 3.45
CA TYR A 139 10.13 -3.56 3.18
C TYR A 139 11.55 -3.61 3.73
N LEU A 140 12.28 -2.48 3.72
CA LEU A 140 13.58 -2.39 4.38
C LEU A 140 13.47 -2.56 5.90
N LEU A 141 12.45 -1.97 6.54
CA LEU A 141 12.20 -2.18 7.97
C LEU A 141 11.92 -3.65 8.30
N ILE A 142 11.16 -4.34 7.45
CA ILE A 142 10.85 -5.77 7.63
C ILE A 142 12.12 -6.61 7.52
N ILE A 143 12.91 -6.41 6.46
CA ILE A 143 14.18 -7.13 6.26
C ILE A 143 15.14 -6.89 7.42
N TYR A 144 15.29 -5.63 7.83
CA TYR A 144 16.15 -5.29 8.97
C TYR A 144 15.65 -5.93 10.27
N GLY A 145 14.34 -5.87 10.53
CA GLY A 145 13.73 -6.51 11.70
C GLY A 145 13.91 -8.03 11.70
N MET A 146 13.85 -8.68 10.53
CA MET A 146 14.04 -10.11 10.41
C MET A 146 15.49 -10.56 10.57
N ASN A 147 16.45 -9.80 10.04
CA ASN A 147 17.88 -10.06 10.24
C ASN A 147 18.32 -9.92 11.71
N LEU A 148 17.52 -9.29 12.58
CA LEU A 148 17.77 -9.26 14.02
C LEU A 148 17.28 -10.52 14.75
N ILE A 149 16.39 -11.31 14.12
CA ILE A 149 15.71 -12.46 14.71
C ILE A 149 16.30 -13.78 14.20
N LEU A 150 16.79 -13.81 12.95
CA LEU A 150 17.47 -14.94 12.30
C LEU A 150 18.97 -14.92 12.57
#